data_AF-A0A1M5YI60-F1
#
_entry.id   AF-A0A1M5YI60-F1
#
_cell.length_a   1.000
_cell.length_b   1.000
_cell.length_c   1.000
_cell.angle_alpha   90.00
_cell.angle_beta   90.00
_cell.angle_gamma   90.00
#
_symmetry.space_group_name_H-M   'P 1'
#
loop_
_entity.id
_entity.type
_entity.pdbx_description
1 polymer ?
#
loop_
_entity_poly.entity_id
_entity_poly.type
_entity_poly.pdbx_seq_one_letter_code
_entity_poly.pdbx_strand_id
1 'polypeptide(L)'
;MTAASRALTRLATWPDLTEDRPSCGTGWALRSGGVEIAHFHSDMSVDLHLTARAIRRFERDLRHSTAIRLLPGSPWVTVHLECETDIDLLMTLVSAALQAHQRYPAADGAALPRCNDHREPALTRDGADGI
;
A
#
# COMPACT_ATOMS: atom_id res chain seq x y z
N MET A 1 16.09 10.30 8.71
CA MET A 1 15.60 9.62 7.48
C MET A 1 14.65 8.52 7.91
N THR A 2 13.40 8.55 7.45
CA THR A 2 12.34 7.61 7.88
C THR A 2 12.38 6.31 7.07
N ALA A 3 11.70 5.26 7.54
CA ALA A 3 11.64 3.98 6.83
C ALA A 3 10.91 4.13 5.48
N ALA A 4 9.82 4.90 5.45
CA ALA A 4 9.14 5.30 4.22
C ALA A 4 10.07 6.02 3.24
N SER A 5 10.86 7.00 3.71
CA SER A 5 11.80 7.73 2.84
C SER A 5 12.86 6.80 2.24
N ARG A 6 13.40 5.84 3.01
CA ARG A 6 14.34 4.83 2.48
C ARG A 6 13.68 3.92 1.44
N ALA A 7 12.47 3.44 1.73
CA ALA A 7 11.72 2.62 0.79
C ALA A 7 11.43 3.37 -0.51
N LEU A 8 10.98 4.63 -0.41
CA LEU A 8 10.73 5.49 -1.57
C LEU A 8 12.00 5.68 -2.41
N THR A 9 13.14 6.00 -1.78
CA THR A 9 14.42 6.14 -2.48
C THR A 9 14.82 4.86 -3.22
N ARG A 10 14.58 3.66 -2.65
CA ARG A 10 14.85 2.40 -3.34
C ARG A 10 13.90 2.20 -4.52
N LEU A 11 12.60 2.43 -4.33
CA LEU A 11 11.60 2.24 -5.37
C LEU A 11 11.70 3.26 -6.51
N ALA A 12 12.17 4.47 -6.24
CA ALA A 12 12.43 5.49 -7.26
C ALA A 12 13.49 5.07 -8.30
N THR A 13 14.30 4.05 -7.99
CA THR A 13 15.25 3.47 -8.95
C THR A 13 14.61 2.48 -9.93
N TRP A 14 13.34 2.11 -9.73
CA TRP A 14 12.67 1.10 -10.54
C TRP A 14 12.06 1.75 -11.79
N PRO A 15 12.35 1.24 -13.00
CA PRO A 15 11.94 1.88 -14.25
C PRO A 15 10.42 1.82 -14.50
N ASP A 16 9.73 0.86 -13.89
CA ASP A 16 8.28 0.68 -14.02
C ASP A 16 7.47 1.60 -13.09
N LEU A 17 8.15 2.37 -12.23
CA LEU A 17 7.53 3.24 -11.25
C LEU A 17 7.84 4.70 -11.55
N THR A 18 6.84 5.55 -11.37
CA THR A 18 6.98 7.00 -11.42
C THR A 18 6.38 7.59 -10.16
N GLU A 19 7.12 8.48 -9.52
CA GLU A 19 6.61 9.30 -8.42
C GLU A 19 5.53 10.25 -8.93
N ASP A 20 4.39 10.28 -8.23
CA ASP A 20 3.27 11.15 -8.53
C ASP A 20 2.63 11.65 -7.23
N ARG A 21 1.77 12.66 -7.36
CA ARG A 21 0.92 13.08 -6.25
C ARG A 21 -0.13 12.01 -5.99
N PRO A 22 -0.34 11.66 -4.71
CA PRO A 22 -1.35 10.67 -4.35
C PRO A 22 -2.75 11.19 -4.66
N SER A 23 -3.63 10.27 -5.03
CA SER A 23 -5.04 10.58 -5.32
C SER A 23 -5.81 11.12 -4.11
N CYS A 24 -5.36 10.85 -2.88
CA CYS A 24 -5.96 11.39 -1.65
C CYS A 24 -5.51 12.82 -1.29
N GLY A 25 -4.48 13.35 -1.95
CA GLY A 25 -3.92 14.67 -1.68
C GLY A 25 -2.94 14.76 -0.49
N THR A 26 -2.58 13.65 0.17
CA THR A 26 -1.61 13.62 1.28
C THR A 26 -0.60 12.49 1.11
N GLY A 27 0.69 12.81 1.30
CA GLY A 27 1.79 11.87 1.18
C GLY A 27 2.39 11.79 -0.23
N TRP A 28 2.89 10.61 -0.60
CA TRP A 28 3.55 10.34 -1.88
C TRP A 28 2.99 9.08 -2.52
N ALA A 29 2.84 9.07 -3.85
CA ALA A 29 2.40 7.89 -4.59
C ALA A 29 3.43 7.46 -5.62
N LEU A 30 3.44 6.15 -5.88
CA LEU A 30 4.17 5.52 -6.97
C LEU A 30 3.18 4.88 -7.93
N ARG A 31 3.33 5.16 -9.21
CA ARG A 31 2.42 4.70 -10.27
C ARG A 31 3.14 3.86 -11.29
N SER A 32 2.40 2.95 -11.92
CA SER A 32 2.83 2.18 -13.08
C SER A 32 1.69 2.11 -14.08
N GLY A 33 1.95 2.43 -15.36
CA GLY A 33 0.93 2.36 -16.42
C GLY A 33 -0.34 3.19 -16.12
N GLY A 34 -0.22 4.30 -15.39
CA GLY A 34 -1.37 5.13 -14.99
C GLY A 34 -2.12 4.65 -13.76
N VAL A 35 -1.76 3.49 -13.18
CA VAL A 35 -2.37 2.95 -11.95
C VAL A 35 -1.49 3.24 -10.75
N GLU A 36 -2.11 3.63 -9.64
CA GLU A 36 -1.42 3.80 -8.36
C GLU A 36 -1.07 2.42 -7.78
N ILE A 37 0.22 2.21 -7.52
CA ILE A 37 0.77 0.94 -7.04
C ILE A 37 1.04 1.01 -5.55
N ALA A 38 1.73 2.06 -5.09
CA ALA A 38 2.05 2.26 -3.68
C ALA A 38 1.76 3.69 -3.27
N HIS A 39 1.27 3.86 -2.05
CA HIS A 39 0.90 5.14 -1.47
C HIS A 39 1.44 5.26 -0.05
N PHE A 40 2.35 6.18 0.16
CA PHE A 40 2.96 6.49 1.44
C PHE A 40 2.12 7.53 2.17
N HIS A 41 1.30 7.08 3.12
CA HIS A 41 0.44 7.95 3.94
C HIS A 41 1.23 8.67 5.04
N SER A 42 2.26 8.00 5.58
CA SER A 42 3.08 8.51 6.68
C SER A 42 4.51 7.99 6.56
N ASP A 43 5.35 8.38 7.51
CA ASP A 43 6.74 7.92 7.60
C ASP A 43 6.91 6.42 7.86
N MET A 44 5.84 5.71 8.21
CA MET A 44 5.85 4.31 8.65
C MET A 44 4.72 3.47 8.04
N SER A 45 3.88 4.00 7.15
CA SER A 45 2.73 3.27 6.60
C SER A 45 2.60 3.46 5.09
N VAL A 46 2.48 2.34 4.39
CA VAL A 46 2.37 2.30 2.93
C VAL A 46 1.19 1.44 2.52
N ASP A 47 0.27 2.00 1.77
CA ASP A 47 -0.80 1.26 1.12
C ASP A 47 -0.32 0.75 -0.22
N LEU A 48 -0.51 -0.54 -0.48
CA LEU A 48 -0.09 -1.21 -1.70
C LEU A 48 -1.29 -1.82 -2.42
N HIS A 49 -1.44 -1.46 -3.69
CA HIS A 49 -2.51 -1.95 -4.54
C HIS A 49 -2.16 -3.31 -5.15
N LEU A 50 -2.36 -4.38 -4.39
CA LEU A 50 -2.13 -5.76 -4.85
C LEU A 50 -3.25 -6.33 -5.73
N THR A 51 -4.41 -5.65 -5.81
CA THR A 51 -5.67 -6.16 -6.36
C THR A 51 -6.31 -7.25 -5.51
N ALA A 52 -7.64 -7.34 -5.55
CA ALA A 52 -8.37 -8.38 -4.81
C ALA A 52 -7.94 -9.81 -5.20
N ARG A 53 -7.51 -10.03 -6.45
CA ARG A 53 -7.06 -11.36 -6.91
C ARG A 53 -5.73 -11.75 -6.30
N ALA A 54 -4.75 -10.86 -6.27
CA ALA A 54 -3.46 -11.19 -5.66
C ALA A 54 -3.57 -11.29 -4.14
N ILE A 55 -4.41 -10.46 -3.49
CA ILE A 55 -4.70 -10.59 -2.06
C ILE A 55 -5.21 -11.99 -1.75
N ARG A 56 -6.23 -12.49 -2.48
CA ARG A 56 -6.73 -13.87 -2.28
C ARG A 56 -5.65 -14.94 -2.50
N ARG A 57 -4.76 -14.74 -3.47
CA ARG A 57 -3.67 -15.67 -3.77
C ARG A 57 -2.66 -15.75 -2.63
N PHE A 58 -2.32 -14.62 -2.02
CA PHE A 58 -1.30 -14.51 -0.98
C PHE A 58 -1.89 -14.38 0.42
N GLU A 59 -3.21 -14.52 0.58
CA GLU A 59 -3.93 -14.19 1.83
C GLU A 59 -3.32 -14.90 3.04
N ARG A 60 -2.97 -16.17 2.88
CA ARG A 60 -2.31 -16.94 3.94
C ARG A 60 -1.03 -16.25 4.38
N ASP A 61 -0.11 -15.96 3.47
CA ASP A 61 1.20 -15.39 3.78
C ASP A 61 1.06 -13.95 4.31
N LEU A 62 0.15 -13.16 3.72
CA LEU A 62 -0.15 -11.80 4.16
C LEU A 62 -0.66 -11.78 5.61
N ARG A 63 -1.51 -12.73 6.01
CA ARG A 63 -2.04 -12.84 7.38
C ARG A 63 -1.01 -13.30 8.42
N HIS A 64 0.08 -13.96 8.00
CA HIS A 64 1.15 -14.36 8.93
C HIS A 64 2.10 -13.21 9.26
N SER A 65 2.13 -12.15 8.45
CA SER A 65 2.99 -10.99 8.69
C SER A 65 2.32 -9.99 9.63
N THR A 66 2.99 -9.66 10.73
CA THR A 66 2.54 -8.63 11.68
C THR A 66 2.67 -7.21 11.11
N ALA A 67 3.53 -7.02 10.10
CA ALA A 67 3.70 -5.77 9.40
C ALA A 67 2.54 -5.46 8.43
N ILE A 68 1.62 -6.42 8.21
CA ILE A 68 0.58 -6.31 7.20
C ILE A 68 -0.80 -6.18 7.83
N ARG A 69 -1.57 -5.20 7.35
CA ARG A 69 -2.99 -5.02 7.65
C ARG A 69 -3.82 -5.20 6.38
N LEU A 70 -4.76 -6.13 6.44
CA LEU A 70 -5.73 -6.39 5.38
C LEU A 70 -7.08 -5.80 5.75
N LEU A 71 -7.65 -5.00 4.86
CA LEU A 71 -9.01 -4.47 5.01
C LEU A 71 -9.99 -5.29 4.15
N PRO A 72 -11.04 -5.90 4.73
CA PRO A 72 -12.00 -6.69 3.98
C PRO A 72 -12.64 -5.93 2.81
N GLY A 73 -12.62 -6.55 1.63
CA GLY A 73 -13.16 -5.96 0.40
C GLY A 73 -12.31 -4.82 -0.20
N SER A 74 -11.16 -4.48 0.40
CA SER A 74 -10.23 -3.53 -0.20
C SER A 74 -9.27 -4.25 -1.17
N PRO A 75 -8.98 -3.67 -2.34
CA PRO A 75 -7.90 -4.14 -3.20
C PRO A 75 -6.51 -3.68 -2.72
N TRP A 76 -6.45 -2.92 -1.61
CA TRP A 76 -5.24 -2.39 -1.00
C TRP A 76 -4.84 -3.15 0.26
N VAL A 77 -3.54 -3.23 0.48
CA VAL A 77 -2.92 -3.81 1.68
C VAL A 77 -2.05 -2.74 2.32
N THR A 78 -2.22 -2.53 3.63
CA THR A 78 -1.38 -1.57 4.36
C THR A 78 -0.18 -2.30 4.95
N VAL A 79 1.02 -1.79 4.70
CA VAL A 79 2.30 -2.28 5.20
C VAL A 79 2.86 -1.27 6.19
N HIS A 80 3.13 -1.72 7.40
CA HIS A 80 3.82 -0.95 8.43
C HIS A 80 5.33 -1.15 8.29
N LEU A 81 6.09 -0.06 8.26
CA LEU A 81 7.53 -0.03 8.08
C LEU A 81 8.21 0.36 9.39
N GLU A 82 8.59 -0.63 10.19
CA GLU A 82 9.27 -0.42 11.47
C GLU A 82 10.77 -0.74 11.36
N CYS A 83 11.13 -1.74 10.56
CA CYS A 83 12.50 -2.21 10.38
C CYS A 83 12.89 -2.42 8.90
N GLU A 84 14.17 -2.73 8.66
CA GLU A 84 14.67 -3.00 7.29
C GLU A 84 14.00 -4.22 6.66
N THR A 85 13.64 -5.25 7.45
CA THR A 85 12.93 -6.43 6.94
C THR A 85 11.56 -6.07 6.39
N ASP A 86 10.88 -5.08 6.96
CA ASP A 86 9.59 -4.61 6.44
C ASP A 86 9.77 -3.86 5.11
N ILE A 87 10.89 -3.16 4.93
CA ILE A 87 11.24 -2.52 3.66
C ILE A 87 11.47 -3.58 2.59
N ASP A 88 12.21 -4.65 2.89
CA ASP A 88 12.46 -5.74 1.94
C ASP A 88 11.17 -6.51 1.59
N LEU A 89 10.29 -6.70 2.57
CA LEU A 89 8.93 -7.21 2.36
C LEU A 89 8.14 -6.29 1.42
N LEU A 90 8.16 -4.97 1.65
CA LEU A 90 7.51 -4.00 0.77
C LEU A 90 8.05 -4.10 -0.66
N MET A 91 9.37 -4.19 -0.87
CA MET A 91 9.95 -4.34 -2.22
C MET A 91 9.40 -5.60 -2.92
N THR A 92 9.32 -6.71 -2.19
CA THR A 92 8.77 -7.98 -2.70
C THR A 92 7.32 -7.83 -3.10
N LEU A 93 6.51 -7.19 -2.25
CA LEU A 93 5.10 -6.99 -2.52
C LEU A 93 4.87 -6.00 -3.68
N VAL A 94 5.69 -4.95 -3.81
CA VAL A 94 5.61 -4.02 -4.96
C VAL A 94 5.87 -4.76 -6.27
N SER A 95 6.87 -5.65 -6.32
CA SER A 95 7.07 -6.52 -7.48
C SER A 95 5.84 -7.40 -7.78
N ALA A 96 5.23 -7.99 -6.74
CA ALA A 96 4.00 -8.77 -6.90
C ALA A 96 2.83 -7.92 -7.40
N ALA A 97 2.70 -6.66 -6.94
CA ALA A 97 1.69 -5.71 -7.38
C ALA A 97 1.87 -5.37 -8.86
N LEU A 98 3.08 -4.98 -9.28
CA LEU A 98 3.39 -4.70 -10.69
C LEU A 98 3.02 -5.88 -11.58
N GLN A 99 3.41 -7.09 -11.20
CA GLN A 99 3.07 -8.29 -11.95
C GLN A 99 1.56 -8.59 -11.98
N ALA A 100 0.83 -8.27 -10.91
CA ALA A 100 -0.62 -8.44 -10.88
C ALA A 100 -1.32 -7.50 -11.85
N HIS A 101 -0.89 -6.23 -11.89
CA HIS A 101 -1.42 -5.21 -12.80
C HIS A 101 -1.06 -5.47 -14.27
N GLN A 102 0.14 -5.99 -14.54
CA GLN A 102 0.53 -6.39 -15.90
C GLN A 102 -0.30 -7.58 -16.43
N ARG A 103 -0.59 -8.57 -15.58
CA ARG A 103 -1.34 -9.77 -15.99
C ARG A 103 -2.84 -9.51 -16.15
N TYR A 104 -3.37 -8.54 -15.42
CA TYR A 104 -4.78 -8.19 -15.43
C TYR A 104 -4.93 -6.67 -15.36
N PRO A 105 -4.70 -5.96 -16.47
CA PRO A 105 -4.93 -4.52 -16.52
C PRO A 105 -6.38 -4.25 -16.13
N ALA A 106 -6.59 -3.29 -15.22
CA ALA A 106 -7.93 -2.86 -14.86
C ALA A 106 -8.65 -2.39 -16.13
N ALA A 107 -9.90 -2.81 -16.32
CA ALA A 107 -10.69 -2.34 -17.45
C ALA A 107 -10.79 -0.80 -17.39
N ASP A 108 -10.34 -0.13 -18.44
CA ASP A 108 -10.35 1.32 -18.57
C ASP A 108 -11.75 1.86 -18.22
N GLY A 109 -11.83 2.68 -17.17
CA GLY A 109 -13.08 3.33 -16.74
C GLY A 109 -13.60 2.94 -15.36
N ALA A 110 -13.00 1.98 -14.66
CA ALA A 110 -13.29 1.79 -13.24
C ALA A 110 -12.77 3.00 -12.44
N ALA A 111 -13.60 3.55 -11.54
CA ALA A 111 -13.15 4.57 -10.61
C ALA A 111 -11.92 4.07 -9.86
N LEU A 112 -10.83 4.85 -9.85
CA LEU A 112 -9.61 4.47 -9.16
C LEU A 112 -9.95 4.12 -7.71
N PRO A 113 -9.59 2.92 -7.23
CA PRO A 113 -9.93 2.51 -5.87
C PRO A 113 -9.24 3.47 -4.91
N ARG A 114 -10.02 4.10 -4.02
CA ARG A 114 -9.49 4.97 -2.97
C ARG A 114 -8.57 4.15 -2.04
N CYS A 115 -7.48 4.75 -1.59
CA CYS A 115 -6.57 4.21 -0.57
C CYS A 115 -7.31 3.92 0.76
N ASN A 116 -6.72 3.08 1.64
CA ASN A 116 -7.38 2.64 2.88
C ASN A 116 -7.49 3.74 3.94
N ASP A 117 -6.74 4.84 3.84
CA ASP A 117 -6.76 5.93 4.84
C ASP A 117 -8.15 6.60 5.00
N HIS A 118 -8.97 6.65 3.94
CA HIS A 118 -10.36 7.12 4.03
C HIS A 118 -11.35 6.05 4.50
N ARG A 119 -10.89 4.80 4.66
CA ARG A 119 -11.70 3.63 4.95
C ARG A 119 -11.35 2.98 6.29
N GLU A 120 -10.25 3.38 6.93
CA GLU A 120 -10.03 3.13 8.34
C GLU A 120 -11.23 3.75 9.09
N PRO A 121 -12.13 2.97 9.70
CA PRO A 121 -12.96 3.55 10.74
C PRO A 121 -11.98 4.06 11.78
N ALA A 122 -12.06 5.35 12.12
CA ALA A 122 -11.34 5.90 13.26
C ALA A 122 -11.55 4.94 14.43
N LEU A 123 -10.55 4.12 14.73
CA LEU A 123 -10.48 3.34 15.96
C LEU A 123 -10.09 4.37 17.03
N THR A 124 -11.02 5.29 17.29
CA THR A 124 -11.00 6.14 18.46
C THR A 124 -10.94 5.18 19.63
N ARG A 125 -9.79 5.17 20.30
CA ARG A 125 -9.65 4.65 21.65
C ARG A 125 -10.44 5.61 22.53
N ASP A 126 -11.75 5.41 22.61
CA ASP A 126 -12.55 6.01 23.67
C ASP A 126 -12.30 5.18 24.94
N GLY A 127 -11.33 5.66 25.71
CA GLY A 127 -10.90 5.06 26.95
C GLY A 127 -9.95 5.98 27.69
N ALA A 128 -10.46 7.10 28.19
CA ALA A 128 -9.95 7.77 29.39
C ALA A 128 -10.93 8.83 29.92
N ASP A 129 -11.51 8.49 31.08
CA ASP A 129 -11.80 9.36 32.25
C ASP A 129 -12.91 10.43 32.19
N GLY A 130 -13.92 10.26 33.06
CA GLY A 130 -14.71 11.39 33.58
C GLY A 130 -15.99 11.04 34.34
N ILE A 131 -15.86 11.01 35.68
CA ILE A 131 -16.86 11.15 36.76
C ILE A 131 -17.40 9.85 37.36
#